data_AF-T0YWP8-F1
#
_entry.id   AF-T0YWP8-F1
#
_cell.length_a   1.000
_cell.length_b   1.000
_cell.length_c   1.000
_cell.angle_alpha   90.00
_cell.angle_beta   90.00
_cell.angle_gamma   90.00
#
_symmetry.space_group_name_H-M   'P 1'
#
loop_
_entity.id
_entity.type
_entity.pdbx_description
1 polymer ?
#
loop_
_entity_poly.entity_id
_entity_poly.type
_entity_poly.pdbx_seq_one_letter_code
_entity_poly.pdbx_strand_id
1 'polypeptide(L)' 'MEFFHRVPHINFLAARKVALAASTVVFLAACISLATRGLNLGLDFTGGVVVE' A
#
# COMPACT_ATOMS: atom_id res chain seq x y z
N MET A 1 -6.61 27.38 -24.95
CA MET A 1 -6.35 26.69 -23.68
C MET A 1 -7.05 27.43 -22.53
N GLU A 2 -8.38 27.52 -22.57
CA GLU A 2 -9.16 28.28 -21.57
C GLU A 2 -10.08 27.39 -20.71
N PHE A 3 -10.08 26.08 -20.94
CA PHE A 3 -11.00 25.14 -20.30
C PHE A 3 -10.62 24.78 -18.85
N PHE A 4 -9.41 25.11 -18.38
CA PHE A 4 -8.91 24.74 -17.04
C PHE A 4 -8.81 25.92 -16.05
N HIS A 5 -9.65 26.96 -16.20
CA HIS A 5 -9.62 28.13 -15.30
C HIS A 5 -10.33 27.95 -13.95
N ARG A 6 -10.87 26.76 -13.63
CA ARG A 6 -11.44 26.50 -12.30
C ARG A 6 -10.45 25.72 -11.45
N VAL A 7 -9.93 26.37 -10.41
CA VAL A 7 -9.17 25.70 -9.36
C VAL A 7 -10.17 25.00 -8.43
N PRO A 8 -10.23 23.65 -8.41
CA PRO A 8 -11.13 22.94 -7.51
C PRO A 8 -10.65 23.14 -6.06
N HIS A 9 -11.52 23.68 -5.21
CA HIS A 9 -11.23 23.88 -3.79
C HIS A 9 -11.67 22.66 -2.98
N ILE A 10 -10.82 21.62 -2.96
CA ILE A 10 -11.07 20.38 -2.21
C ILE A 10 -10.33 20.46 -0.87
N ASN A 11 -11.05 20.29 0.24
CA ASN A 11 -10.47 20.30 1.57
C ASN A 11 -9.93 18.91 1.96
N PHE A 12 -8.73 18.59 1.49
CA PHE A 12 -8.05 17.34 1.82
C PHE A 12 -7.75 17.19 3.32
N LEU A 13 -7.55 18.31 4.03
CA LEU A 13 -7.24 18.31 5.46
C LEU A 13 -8.43 17.87 6.32
N ALA A 14 -9.67 18.11 5.88
CA ALA A 14 -10.86 17.66 6.58
C ALA A 14 -10.92 16.12 6.70
N ALA A 15 -10.44 15.40 5.68
CA ALA A 15 -10.46 13.94 5.63
C ALA A 15 -9.24 13.27 6.29
N ARG A 16 -8.25 14.04 6.78
CA ARG A 16 -6.94 13.52 7.23
C ARG A 16 -7.05 12.39 8.26
N LYS A 17 -7.96 12.49 9.22
CA LYS A 17 -8.10 11.50 10.30
C LYS A 17 -8.63 10.17 9.76
N VAL A 18 -9.58 10.23 8.85
CA VAL A 18 -10.18 9.04 8.22
C VAL A 18 -9.17 8.38 7.28
N ALA A 19 -8.46 9.18 6.48
CA ALA A 19 -7.40 8.68 5.60
C ALA A 19 -6.28 8.01 6.41
N LEU A 20 -5.81 8.63 7.49
CA LEU A 20 -4.80 8.03 8.37
C LEU A 20 -5.29 6.74 9.02
N ALA A 21 -6.51 6.72 9.55
CA ALA A 21 -7.08 5.50 10.14
C ALA A 21 -7.18 4.36 9.13
N ALA A 22 -7.66 4.65 7.91
CA ALA A 22 -7.75 3.66 6.83
C ALA A 22 -6.36 3.13 6.45
N SER A 23 -5.37 4.01 6.27
CA SER A 23 -3.99 3.62 5.97
C SER A 23 -3.38 2.75 7.08
N THR A 24 -3.59 3.12 8.34
CA THR A 24 -3.12 2.31 9.48
C THR A 24 -3.77 0.93 9.49
N VAL A 25 -5.07 0.82 9.24
CA VAL A 25 -5.77 -0.46 9.19
C VAL A 25 -5.21 -1.35 8.08
N VAL A 26 -5.05 -0.83 6.87
CA VAL A 26 -4.48 -1.60 5.75
C VAL A 26 -3.04 -2.02 6.03
N PHE A 27 -2.24 -1.14 6.62
CA PHE A 27 -0.87 -1.44 7.00
C PHE A 27 -0.79 -2.58 8.03
N LEU A 28 -1.62 -2.53 9.09
CA LEU A 28 -1.69 -3.61 10.07
C LEU A 28 -2.17 -4.92 9.45
N ALA A 29 -3.17 -4.87 8.57
CA ALA A 29 -3.64 -6.05 7.85
C ALA A 29 -2.53 -6.68 7.00
N ALA A 30 -1.71 -5.85 6.32
CA ALA A 30 -0.55 -6.32 5.57
C ALA A 30 0.50 -6.99 6.48
N CYS A 31 0.84 -6.38 7.62
CA CYS A 31 1.74 -6.97 8.61
C CYS A 31 1.22 -8.31 9.15
N ILE A 32 -0.07 -8.39 9.50
CA ILE A 32 -0.70 -9.62 10.00
C ILE A 32 -0.69 -10.70 8.92
N SER A 33 -1.04 -10.35 7.68
CA SER A 33 -0.98 -11.28 6.54
C SER A 33 0.43 -11.83 6.35
N LEU A 34 1.45 -10.96 6.43
CA LEU A 34 2.85 -11.35 6.30
C LEU A 34 3.30 -12.28 7.42
N ALA A 35 2.92 -11.97 8.67
CA ALA A 35 3.29 -12.75 9.84
C ALA A 35 2.62 -14.14 9.86
N THR A 36 1.38 -14.24 9.38
CA THR A 36 0.61 -15.51 9.43
C THR A 36 0.83 -16.40 8.21
N ARG A 37 1.02 -15.82 7.02
CA ARG A 37 1.18 -16.57 5.77
C ARG A 37 2.64 -16.74 5.35
N GLY A 38 3.55 -15.96 5.94
CA GLY A 38 4.95 -15.92 5.55
C GLY A 38 5.17 -15.26 4.19
N LEU A 39 6.41 -15.31 3.72
CA LEU A 39 6.80 -14.87 2.37
C LEU A 39 7.01 -16.10 1.47
N ASN A 40 6.70 -15.93 0.18
CA ASN A 40 7.19 -16.85 -0.83
C ASN A 40 8.66 -16.51 -1.12
N LEU A 41 9.56 -17.09 -0.32
CA LEU A 41 11.00 -16.85 -0.42
C LEU A 41 11.54 -17.48 -1.71
N GLY A 42 12.25 -16.68 -2.49
CA GLY A 42 12.91 -17.13 -3.71
C GLY A 42 14.12 -18.01 -3.43
N LEU A 43 14.67 -18.59 -4.50
CA LEU A 43 15.80 -19.50 -4.46
C LEU A 43 17.01 -18.94 -3.71
N ASP A 44 17.25 -17.64 -3.81
CA ASP A 44 18.34 -16.91 -3.13
C ASP A 44 18.28 -17.05 -1.61
N PHE A 45 17.08 -17.29 -1.06
CA PHE A 45 16.82 -17.38 0.38
C PHE A 45 16.54 -18.81 0.85
N THR A 46 16.17 -19.73 -0.05
CA THR A 46 15.84 -21.12 0.29
C THR A 46 16.92 -22.12 -0.09
N GLY A 47 17.84 -21.76 -1.00
CA GLY A 47 18.81 -22.67 -1.58
C GLY A 47 18.14 -23.64 -2.55
N GLY A 48 18.51 -23.58 -3.82
CA GLY A 48 17.96 -24.44 -4.86
C GLY A 48 18.68 -24.24 -6.18
N VAL A 49 18.28 -25.00 -7.21
CA VAL A 49 18.81 -24.87 -8.56
C VAL A 49 17.65 -24.60 -9.51
N VAL A 50 17.77 -23.56 -10.33
CA VAL A 50 16.84 -23.33 -11.46
C VAL A 50 17.21 -24.33 -12.54
N VAL A 51 16.25 -25.16 -12.94
CA VAL A 51 16.42 -26.03 -14.10
C VAL A 51 15.74 -25.32 -15.27
N GLU A 52 16.54 -24.94 -16.25
CA GLU A 52 16.07 -24.39 -17.54
C GLU A 52 15.76 -25.50 -18.54
#